data_AF-A0A950RJV3-F1
#
_entry.id   AF-A0A950RJV3-F1
#
_cell.length_a   1.000
_cell.length_b   1.000
_cell.length_c   1.000
_cell.angle_alpha   90.00
_cell.angle_beta   90.00
_cell.angle_gamma   90.00
#
_symmetry.space_group_name_H-M   'P 1'
#
loop_
_entity.id
_entity.type
_entity.pdbx_description
1 polymer ?
#
loop_
_entity_poly.entity_id
_entity_poly.type
_entity_poly.pdbx_seq_one_letter_code
_entity_poly.pdbx_strand_id
1 'polypeptide(L)'
;SGLHPGALESLAFEFKTCPEDRRGQVILTTHSPQLLDYFPPEALRVVDIDQGQTRIDRVAPEQMESLRERLLQPGELLTVDPARLPGQLAEVPE
;
A
#
# COMPACT_ATOMS: atom_id res chain seq x y z
N SER A 1 -13.83 -14.48 0.89
CA SER A 1 -14.22 -14.66 2.30
C SER A 1 -13.56 -13.57 3.11
N GLY A 2 -14.30 -12.85 3.94
CA GLY A 2 -13.78 -11.69 4.68
C GLY A 2 -13.12 -12.10 5.98
N LEU A 3 -11.95 -11.51 6.28
CA LEU A 3 -11.42 -11.47 7.64
C LEU A 3 -12.24 -10.48 8.46
N HIS A 4 -12.57 -10.84 9.70
CA HIS A 4 -13.20 -9.92 10.64
C HIS A 4 -12.27 -8.71 10.90
N PRO A 5 -12.76 -7.46 11.01
CA PRO A 5 -11.91 -6.28 11.21
C PRO A 5 -10.92 -6.41 12.38
N GLY A 6 -11.37 -6.92 13.53
CA GLY A 6 -10.48 -7.14 14.70
C GLY A 6 -9.40 -8.20 14.47
N ALA A 7 -9.61 -9.15 13.56
CA ALA A 7 -8.57 -10.09 13.16
C ALA A 7 -7.51 -9.41 12.26
N LEU A 8 -7.93 -8.43 11.44
CA LEU A 8 -7.04 -7.67 10.55
C LEU A 8 -6.01 -6.87 11.36
N GLU A 9 -6.46 -6.19 12.40
CA GLU A 9 -5.59 -5.43 13.31
C GLU A 9 -4.57 -6.34 14.00
N SER A 10 -5.03 -7.49 14.50
CA SER A 10 -4.16 -8.48 15.15
C SER A 10 -3.10 -9.04 14.17
N LEU A 11 -3.50 -9.31 12.93
CA LEU A 11 -2.58 -9.73 11.87
C LEU A 11 -1.56 -8.64 11.53
N ALA A 12 -2.02 -7.40 11.35
CA ALA A 12 -1.14 -6.28 11.04
C ALA A 12 -0.14 -6.00 12.17
N PHE A 13 -0.57 -6.16 13.43
CA PHE A 13 0.32 -6.11 14.58
C PHE A 13 1.41 -7.17 14.48
N GLU A 14 1.06 -8.45 14.30
CA GLU A 14 2.05 -9.53 14.21
C GLU A 14 3.03 -9.34 13.03
N PHE A 15 2.54 -8.86 11.89
CA PHE A 15 3.38 -8.55 10.73
C PHE A 15 4.43 -7.47 10.99
N LYS A 16 4.13 -6.50 11.87
CA LYS A 16 5.08 -5.46 12.29
C LYS A 16 6.04 -5.95 13.37
N THR A 17 5.54 -6.76 14.31
CA THR A 17 6.35 -7.31 15.41
C THR A 17 7.46 -8.24 14.90
N CYS A 18 7.22 -9.03 13.85
CA CYS A 18 8.23 -9.93 13.28
C CYS A 18 9.56 -9.24 12.89
N PRO A 19 9.57 -8.17 12.07
CA PRO A 19 10.78 -7.43 11.77
C PRO A 19 11.34 -6.63 12.96
N GLU A 20 10.48 -6.07 13.82
CA GLU A 20 10.91 -5.35 15.04
C GLU A 20 11.70 -6.25 16.01
N ASP A 21 11.26 -7.50 16.16
CA ASP A 21 11.93 -8.53 16.97
C ASP A 21 13.15 -9.17 16.27
N ARG A 22 13.52 -8.69 15.08
CA ARG A 22 14.60 -9.26 14.25
C ARG A 22 14.39 -10.74 13.89
N ARG A 23 13.12 -11.17 13.77
CA ARG A 23 12.76 -12.54 13.37
C ARG A 23 12.77 -12.74 11.85
N GLY A 24 12.81 -11.68 11.05
CA GLY A 24 12.93 -11.73 9.60
C GLY A 24 12.30 -10.54 8.89
N GLN A 25 12.19 -10.62 7.57
CA GLN A 25 11.46 -9.66 6.74
C GLN A 25 10.10 -10.23 6.32
N VAL A 26 9.05 -9.44 6.45
CA VAL A 26 7.72 -9.77 5.95
C VAL A 26 7.44 -8.95 4.68
N ILE A 27 7.12 -9.64 3.58
CA ILE A 27 6.64 -9.04 2.34
C ILE A 27 5.25 -9.61 2.09
N LEU A 28 4.28 -8.72 1.92
CA LEU A 28 2.88 -9.10 1.72
C LEU A 28 2.30 -8.37 0.50
N THR A 29 1.43 -9.05 -0.20
CA THR A 29 0.58 -8.49 -1.26
C THR A 29 -0.86 -8.52 -0.79
N THR A 30 -1.59 -7.42 -0.91
CA THR A 30 -2.97 -7.34 -0.45
C THR A 30 -3.83 -6.55 -1.42
N HIS A 31 -5.07 -6.99 -1.57
CA HIS A 31 -6.15 -6.22 -2.21
C HIS A 31 -7.11 -5.62 -1.17
N SER A 32 -6.79 -5.68 0.13
CA SER A 32 -7.60 -5.09 1.20
C SER A 32 -7.13 -3.66 1.48
N PRO A 33 -7.97 -2.64 1.19
CA PRO A 33 -7.71 -1.26 1.59
C PRO A 33 -7.51 -1.14 3.10
N GLN A 34 -8.32 -1.84 3.89
CA GLN A 34 -8.28 -1.78 5.35
C GLN A 34 -6.95 -2.30 5.92
N LEU A 35 -6.32 -3.29 5.27
CA LEU A 35 -5.03 -3.80 5.71
C LEU A 35 -3.91 -2.79 5.44
N LEU A 36 -3.97 -2.06 4.32
CA LEU A 36 -2.98 -1.05 3.95
C LEU A 36 -2.89 0.07 4.98
N ASP A 37 -4.01 0.47 5.58
CA ASP A 37 -4.08 1.55 6.58
C ASP A 37 -3.24 1.29 7.84
N TYR A 38 -2.86 0.03 8.11
CA TYR A 38 -2.03 -0.32 9.27
C TYR A 38 -0.53 -0.18 9.05
N PHE A 39 -0.10 0.13 7.81
CA PHE A 39 1.30 0.23 7.42
C PHE A 39 1.70 1.67 7.07
N PRO A 40 2.94 2.08 7.38
CA PRO A 40 3.41 3.41 7.00
C PRO A 40 3.53 3.52 5.47
N PRO A 41 3.24 4.69 4.87
CA PRO A 41 3.35 4.91 3.43
C PRO A 41 4.70 4.48 2.83
N GLU A 42 5.80 4.65 3.58
CA GLU A 42 7.16 4.32 3.15
C GLU A 42 7.39 2.82 2.91
N ALA A 43 6.59 1.97 3.58
CA ALA A 43 6.63 0.52 3.40
C ALA A 43 5.91 0.07 2.12
N LEU A 44 5.08 0.92 1.51
CA LEU A 44 4.27 0.58 0.36
C LEU A 44 5.10 0.49 -0.92
N ARG A 45 4.75 -0.47 -1.78
CA ARG A 45 5.29 -0.61 -3.13
C ARG A 45 4.14 -0.75 -4.11
N VAL A 46 4.24 -0.02 -5.21
CA VAL A 46 3.29 -0.10 -6.32
C VAL A 46 3.82 -1.14 -7.30
N VAL A 47 2.94 -2.02 -7.74
CA VAL A 47 3.22 -3.04 -8.74
C VAL A 47 2.31 -2.77 -9.91
N ASP A 48 2.89 -2.58 -11.09
CA ASP A 48 2.13 -2.38 -12.32
C ASP A 48 2.79 -3.11 -13.50
N ILE A 49 2.05 -3.27 -14.60
CA ILE A 49 2.55 -3.80 -15.86
C ILE A 49 2.69 -2.65 -16.85
N ASP A 50 3.93 -2.35 -17.21
CA ASP A 50 4.27 -1.34 -18.22
C ASP A 50 4.96 -2.04 -19.40
N GLN A 51 4.40 -1.91 -20.60
CA GLN A 51 4.89 -2.55 -21.83
C GLN A 51 5.15 -4.07 -21.68
N GLY A 52 4.28 -4.78 -20.95
CA GLY A 52 4.38 -6.22 -20.72
C GLY A 52 5.43 -6.63 -19.70
N GLN A 53 6.05 -5.69 -19.00
CA GLN A 53 7.02 -5.95 -17.93
C GLN A 53 6.45 -5.53 -16.57
N THR A 54 6.62 -6.38 -15.57
CA THR A 54 6.28 -6.02 -14.19
C THR A 54 7.27 -4.98 -13.69
N ARG A 55 6.75 -3.84 -13.28
CA ARG A 55 7.50 -2.77 -12.63
C ARG A 55 7.06 -2.67 -11.18
N ILE A 56 8.05 -2.56 -10.28
CA ILE A 56 7.82 -2.40 -8.85
C ILE A 56 8.62 -1.20 -8.40
N ASP A 57 7.96 -0.21 -7.81
CA ASP A 57 8.62 0.98 -7.28
C ASP A 57 7.89 1.51 -6.05
N ARG A 58 8.39 2.59 -5.47
CA ARG A 58 7.69 3.37 -4.45
C ARG A 58 6.44 4.01 -5.05
N VAL A 59 5.51 4.37 -4.18
CA VAL A 59 4.37 5.23 -4.54
C VAL A 59 4.88 6.54 -5.14
N ALA A 60 4.20 7.02 -6.19
CA ALA A 60 4.52 8.28 -6.86
C ALA A 60 4.70 9.43 -5.85
N PRO A 61 5.68 10.34 -6.05
CA PRO A 61 6.01 11.39 -5.08
C PRO A 61 4.81 12.25 -4.64
N GLU A 62 3.91 12.58 -5.57
CA GLU A 62 2.74 13.43 -5.35
C GLU A 62 1.69 12.74 -4.47
N GLN A 63 1.50 11.42 -4.67
CA GLN A 63 0.64 10.60 -3.82
C GLN A 63 1.27 10.38 -2.44
N MET A 64 2.59 10.20 -2.39
CA MET A 64 3.33 10.07 -1.13
C MET A 64 3.24 11.35 -0.29
N GLU A 65 3.27 12.53 -0.92
CA GLU A 65 3.04 13.81 -0.24
C GLU A 65 1.62 13.87 0.34
N SER A 66 0.60 13.53 -0.46
CA SER A 66 -0.79 13.45 0.01
C SER A 66 -0.99 12.52 1.22
N LEU A 67 -0.33 11.36 1.22
CA LEU A 67 -0.35 10.42 2.36
C LEU A 67 0.30 11.01 3.61
N ARG A 68 1.44 11.70 3.47
CA ARG A 68 2.15 12.33 4.60
C ARG A 68 1.36 13.50 5.19
N GLU A 69 0.72 14.28 4.33
CA GLU A 69 -0.16 15.39 4.72
C GLU A 69 -1.53 14.91 5.22
N ARG A 70 -1.78 13.60 5.19
CA ARG A 70 -3.06 12.97 5.56
C ARG A 70 -4.25 13.46 4.73
N LEU A 71 -3.98 13.94 3.52
CA LEU A 71 -4.98 14.22 2.49
C LEU A 71 -5.51 12.93 1.84
N LEU A 72 -4.76 11.84 2.00
CA LEU A 72 -5.10 10.50 1.55
C LEU A 72 -4.73 9.48 2.64
N GLN A 73 -5.55 8.45 2.83
CA GLN A 73 -5.22 7.26 3.61
C GLN A 73 -4.61 6.18 2.72
N PRO A 74 -3.72 5.30 3.23
CA PRO A 74 -3.11 4.23 2.44
C PRO A 74 -4.11 3.35 1.70
N GLY A 75 -5.24 3.00 2.32
CA GLY A 75 -6.29 2.20 1.71
C GLY A 75 -6.96 2.89 0.52
N GLU A 76 -6.98 4.21 0.48
CA GLU A 76 -7.57 4.99 -0.61
C GLU A 76 -6.75 4.90 -1.90
N LEU A 77 -5.50 4.41 -1.83
CA LEU A 77 -4.69 4.04 -3.00
C LEU A 77 -5.26 2.84 -3.78
N LEU A 78 -6.21 2.10 -3.21
CA LEU A 78 -6.91 0.99 -3.88
C LEU A 78 -8.35 1.34 -4.28
N THR A 79 -8.85 2.52 -3.92
CA THR A 79 -10.29 2.85 -4.08
C THR A 79 -10.57 4.22 -4.67
N VAL A 80 -9.85 5.27 -4.26
CA VAL A 80 -10.15 6.67 -4.62
C VAL A 80 -9.12 7.22 -5.59
N ASP A 81 -7.83 7.13 -5.24
CA ASP A 81 -6.72 7.60 -6.06
C ASP A 81 -5.75 6.44 -6.30
N PRO A 82 -5.98 5.60 -7.33
CA PRO A 82 -5.21 4.39 -7.56
C PRO A 82 -3.69 4.62 -7.50
N ALA A 83 -2.99 3.72 -6.81
CA ALA A 83 -1.54 3.82 -6.62
C ALA A 83 -0.81 3.83 -7.97
N ARG A 84 0.15 4.76 -8.12
CA ARG A 84 0.95 4.93 -9.33
C ARG A 84 2.44 4.77 -9.07
N LEU A 85 3.16 4.29 -10.08
CA LEU A 85 4.61 4.36 -10.15
C LEU A 85 5.05 5.82 -10.40
N PRO A 86 6.30 6.19 -10.05
CA PRO A 86 6.81 7.52 -10.33
C PRO A 86 6.74 7.86 -11.83
N GLY A 87 6.18 9.02 -12.15
CA GLY A 87 6.02 9.51 -13.52
C GLY A 87 4.78 8.98 -14.26
N GLN A 88 3.97 8.09 -13.67
CA GLN A 88 2.66 7.76 -14.22
C GLN A 88 1.66 8.88 -13.91
N LEU A 89 0.88 9.28 -14.92
CA LEU A 89 -0.18 10.26 -14.78
C LEU A 89 -1.42 9.62 -14.13
N ALA A 90 -2.23 10.42 -13.46
CA ALA A 90 -3.55 9.99 -13.04
C ALA A 90 -4.38 9.62 -14.28
N GLU A 91 -4.99 8.44 -14.27
CA GLU A 91 -5.97 8.09 -15.28
C GLU A 91 -7.16 9.04 -15.16
N VAL A 92 -7.55 9.67 -16.27
CA VAL A 92 -8.78 10.45 -16.32
C VAL A 92 -9.90 9.45 -16.55
N PRO A 93 -10.89 9.35 -15.65
CA PRO A 93 -12.05 8.50 -15.89
C PRO A 93 -12.75 8.95 -17.18
N GLU A 94 -13.10 8.00 -18.06
CA GLU A 94 -13.94 8.26 -19.25
C GLU A 94 -15.35 8.76 -18.88
#